data_AF-A0AA43RGF9-F1
#
_entry.id   AF-A0AA43RGF9-F1
#
_cell.length_a   1.000
_cell.length_b   1.000
_cell.length_c   1.000
_cell.angle_alpha   90.00
_cell.angle_beta   90.00
_cell.angle_gamma   90.00
#
_symmetry.space_group_name_H-M   'P 1'
#
loop_
_entity.id
_entity.type
_entity.pdbx_description
1 polymer ?
#
loop_
_entity_poly.entity_id
_entity_poly.type
_entity_poly.pdbx_seq_one_letter_code
_entity_poly.pdbx_strand_id
1 'polypeptide(L)' 'MDRKDEIICYCSNVTRGDIEQAMNDGAKTLKDIKLATGACTVCRCEELNPKKKCCCKDIREVMSEYAKQHPEIKDS' A
#
# COMPACT_ATOMS: atom_id res chain seq x y z
N MET A 1 10.12 7.03 -14.75
CA MET A 1 9.76 6.69 -13.35
C MET A 1 8.72 5.62 -13.45
N ASP A 2 8.98 4.45 -12.88
CA ASP A 2 8.06 3.34 -12.93
C ASP A 2 6.87 3.62 -12.00
N ARG A 3 5.68 3.09 -12.30
CA ARG A 3 4.51 3.26 -11.43
C ARG A 3 4.77 2.65 -10.04
N LYS A 4 5.62 1.62 -9.95
CA LYS A 4 5.99 0.96 -8.69
C LYS A 4 6.80 1.85 -7.77
N ASP A 5 7.52 2.85 -8.30
CA ASP A 5 8.35 3.78 -7.52
C ASP A 5 7.51 4.84 -6.77
N GLU A 6 6.20 4.92 -7.02
CA GLU A 6 5.30 5.88 -6.37
C GLU A 6 5.24 5.63 -4.86
N ILE A 7 5.64 6.61 -4.04
CA ILE A 7 5.52 6.54 -2.59
C ILE A 7 4.05 6.73 -2.18
N ILE A 8 3.49 5.72 -1.54
CA ILE A 8 2.12 5.71 -1.02
C ILE A 8 2.11 6.09 0.47
N CYS A 9 3.05 5.57 1.27
CA CYS A 9 3.22 5.96 2.67
C CYS A 9 4.52 6.73 2.87
N TYR A 10 4.43 8.05 2.91
CA TYR A 10 5.57 8.93 3.18
C TYR A 10 6.14 8.81 4.60
N CYS A 11 5.36 8.27 5.55
CA CYS A 11 5.81 8.13 6.93
C CYS A 11 6.81 6.99 7.11
N SER A 12 6.64 5.91 6.33
CA SER A 12 7.46 4.69 6.40
C SER A 12 8.21 4.44 5.08
N ASN A 13 8.20 5.42 4.17
CA ASN A 13 8.77 5.32 2.82
C ASN A 13 8.33 4.06 2.03
N VAL A 14 7.03 3.74 2.09
CA VAL A 14 6.47 2.57 1.39
C VAL A 14 5.95 2.98 0.02
N THR A 15 6.38 2.24 -1.00
CA THR A 15 6.02 2.45 -2.40
C THR A 15 4.81 1.61 -2.83
N ARG A 16 4.29 1.90 -4.02
CA ARG A 16 3.28 1.08 -4.66
C ARG A 16 3.80 -0.33 -4.91
N GLY A 17 5.05 -0.47 -5.36
CA GLY A 17 5.70 -1.76 -5.59
C GLY A 17 5.73 -2.63 -4.33
N ASP A 18 6.01 -2.04 -3.17
CA ASP A 18 6.02 -2.77 -1.89
C ASP A 18 4.64 -3.33 -1.53
N ILE A 19 3.58 -2.57 -1.82
CA ILE A 19 2.19 -3.00 -1.59
C ILE A 19 1.81 -4.12 -2.56
N GLU A 20 2.12 -3.96 -3.84
CA GLU A 20 1.85 -4.99 -4.87
C GLU A 20 2.63 -6.28 -4.59
N GLN A 21 3.89 -6.17 -4.14
CA GLN A 21 4.69 -7.32 -3.72
C GLN A 21 4.07 -8.02 -2.51
N ALA A 22 3.66 -7.26 -1.48
CA ALA A 22 2.98 -7.85 -0.33
C ALA A 22 1.70 -8.59 -0.73
N MET A 23 0.94 -8.08 -1.71
CA MET A 23 -0.24 -8.76 -2.24
C MET A 23 0.11 -10.03 -3.01
N ASN A 24 1.21 -10.03 -3.78
CA ASN A 24 1.73 -11.25 -4.41
C ASN A 24 2.13 -12.31 -3.39
N ASP A 25 2.68 -11.89 -2.26
CA ASP A 25 3.08 -12.76 -1.17
C ASP A 25 1.88 -13.24 -0.32
N GLY A 26 0.65 -12.84 -0.69
CA GLY A 26 -0.60 -13.31 -0.10
C GLY A 26 -1.31 -12.32 0.81
N ALA A 27 -0.89 -11.05 0.88
CA ALA A 27 -1.60 -10.03 1.67
C ALA A 27 -2.97 -9.71 1.04
N LYS A 28 -4.05 -9.94 1.80
CA LYS A 28 -5.43 -9.72 1.33
C LYS A 28 -6.13 -8.56 2.02
N THR A 29 -5.61 -8.14 3.17
CA THR A 29 -6.22 -7.10 3.99
C THR A 29 -5.26 -5.95 4.25
N LEU A 30 -5.82 -4.79 4.61
CA LEU A 30 -5.01 -3.66 5.04
C LEU A 30 -4.13 -4.03 6.25
N LYS A 31 -4.60 -4.94 7.11
CA LYS A 31 -3.81 -5.42 8.25
C LYS A 31 -2.56 -6.16 7.77
N ASP A 32 -2.69 -7.01 6.76
CA ASP A 32 -1.57 -7.75 6.19
C ASP A 32 -0.56 -6.80 5.55
N ILE A 33 -1.04 -5.79 4.80
CA ILE A 33 -0.16 -4.76 4.22
C ILE A 33 0.58 -3.99 5.32
N LYS A 34 -0.07 -3.64 6.43
CA LYS A 34 0.61 -2.98 7.56
C LYS A 34 1.70 -3.87 8.15
N LEU A 35 1.44 -5.16 8.31
CA LEU A 35 2.40 -6.12 8.86
C LEU A 35 3.58 -6.35 7.90
N ALA A 36 3.32 -6.45 6.60
CA ALA A 36 4.33 -6.70 5.58
C ALA A 36 5.21 -5.47 5.29
N THR A 37 4.62 -4.28 5.23
CA THR A 37 5.30 -3.06 4.73
C THR A 37 5.62 -2.04 5.82
N GLY A 38 5.02 -2.15 7.01
CA GLY A 38 5.13 -1.13 8.05
C GLY A 38 4.37 0.18 7.74
N ALA A 39 3.58 0.24 6.66
CA ALA A 39 2.73 1.39 6.36
C ALA A 39 1.68 1.64 7.47
N CYS A 40 1.20 2.89 7.59
CA CYS A 40 0.20 3.30 8.60
C CYS A 40 0.58 3.00 10.08
N THR A 41 1.88 2.86 10.41
CA THR A 41 2.35 2.65 11.80
C THR A 41 2.87 3.94 12.46
N VAL A 42 3.67 4.73 11.73
CA VAL A 42 4.25 5.99 12.21
C VAL A 42 3.23 7.14 12.29
N CYS A 43 2.21 7.12 11.42
CA CYS A 43 1.06 8.05 11.44
C CYS A 43 1.35 9.57 11.41
N ARG A 44 2.56 10.02 11.06
CA ARG A 44 2.93 11.45 10.87
C ARG A 44 2.46 12.04 9.52
N CYS A 45 1.24 11.69 9.11
CA CYS A 45 0.75 11.99 7.76
C CYS A 45 0.53 13.49 7.52
N GLU A 46 0.21 14.25 8.56
CA GLU A 46 0.05 15.70 8.45
C GLU A 46 1.36 16.44 8.12
N GLU A 47 2.49 15.88 8.56
CA GLU A 47 3.82 16.44 8.38
C GLU A 47 4.52 15.91 7.12
N LEU A 48 4.42 14.60 6.89
CA LEU A 48 5.23 13.91 5.88
C LEU A 48 4.49 13.61 4.58
N ASN A 49 3.16 13.44 4.60
CA ASN A 49 2.41 13.21 3.36
C ASN A 49 2.11 14.54 2.67
N PRO A 50 2.48 14.75 1.39
CA PRO A 50 2.14 15.96 0.64
C PRO A 50 0.64 16.30 0.65
N LYS A 51 -0.23 15.27 0.72
CA LYS A 51 -1.69 15.43 0.80
C LYS A 51 -2.19 15.81 2.20
N LYS A 52 -1.31 15.79 3.21
CA LYS A 52 -1.62 15.97 4.66
C LYS A 52 -2.75 15.07 5.17
N LYS A 53 -2.88 13.88 4.58
CA LYS A 53 -3.95 12.90 4.86
C LYS A 53 -3.38 11.53 5.07
N CYS A 54 -4.11 10.69 5.80
CA CYS A 54 -3.70 9.33 6.06
C CYS A 54 -3.59 8.50 4.77
N CYS A 55 -2.44 7.85 4.56
CA CYS A 55 -2.18 6.98 3.40
C CYS A 55 -3.07 5.73 3.34
N CYS A 56 -3.77 5.36 4.42
CA CYS A 56 -4.59 4.15 4.42
C CYS A 56 -5.77 4.19 3.43
N LYS A 57 -6.13 5.37 2.89
CA LYS A 57 -7.08 5.45 1.76
C LYS A 57 -6.38 5.06 0.46
N ASP A 58 -5.25 5.70 0.16
CA ASP A 58 -4.45 5.44 -1.04
C ASP A 58 -4.01 3.96 -1.12
N ILE A 59 -3.61 3.35 0.02
CA ILE A 59 -3.29 1.91 0.07
C ILE A 59 -4.49 1.04 -0.35
N ARG A 60 -5.70 1.36 0.09
CA ARG A 60 -6.90 0.59 -0.30
C ARG A 60 -7.21 0.74 -1.79
N GLU A 61 -6.93 1.90 -2.37
CA GLU A 61 -7.09 2.14 -3.80
C GLU A 61 -6.09 1.28 -4.60
N VAL A 62 -4.81 1.28 -4.22
CA VAL A 62 -3.79 0.39 -4.79
C VAL A 62 -4.22 -1.07 -4.70
N MET A 63 -4.67 -1.52 -3.51
CA MET A 63 -5.14 -2.89 -3.32
C MET A 63 -6.33 -3.24 -4.23
N SER A 64 -7.28 -2.32 -4.39
CA SER A 64 -8.45 -2.53 -5.25
C SER A 64 -8.06 -2.60 -6.72
N GLU A 65 -7.15 -1.74 -7.17
CA GLU A 65 -6.63 -1.75 -8.53
C GLU A 65 -5.85 -3.03 -8.82
N TYR A 66 -5.03 -3.47 -7.88
CA TYR A 66 -4.24 -4.69 -7.98
C TYR A 66 -5.14 -5.93 -8.11
N ALA A 67 -6.12 -6.06 -7.20
CA ALA A 67 -7.07 -7.17 -7.23
C ALA A 67 -7.92 -7.24 -8.51
N LYS A 68 -8.19 -6.10 -9.17
CA LYS A 68 -8.88 -6.08 -10.48
C LYS A 68 -7.99 -6.57 -11.62
N GLN A 69 -6.69 -6.34 -11.52
CA GLN A 69 -5.70 -6.77 -12.52
C GLN A 69 -5.29 -8.24 -12.33
N HIS A 70 -5.43 -8.76 -11.10
CA HIS A 70 -5.03 -10.12 -10.72
C HIS A 70 -6.20 -10.89 -10.07
N PRO A 71 -7.24 -11.25 -10.85
CA PRO A 71 -8.39 -12.00 -10.35
C PRO A 71 -8.00 -13.37 -9.75
N GLU A 72 -6.89 -13.96 -10.18
CA GLU A 72 -6.38 -15.26 -9.75
C GLU A 72 -5.95 -15.32 -8.28
N ILE A 73 -5.60 -14.17 -7.67
CA ILE A 73 -5.12 -14.09 -6.27
C ILE A 73 -6.29 -14.13 -5.26
N LYS A 74 -7.54 -13.96 -5.73
CA LYS A 74 -8.72 -13.85 -4.87
C LYS A 74 -9.05 -15.16 -4.12
N ASP A 75 -8.70 -16.31 -4.68
CA ASP A 75 -9.26 -17.62 -4.29
C ASP A 75 -8.32 -18.56 -3.50
N SER A 76 -7.11 -18.12 -3.07
CA SER A 76 -6.18 -18.95 -2.25
C SER A 76 -6.34 -18.85 -0.73
#